data_AF-A0A497KN16-F1
#
_entry.id   AF-A0A497KN16-F1
#
_cell.length_a   1.000
_cell.length_b   1.000
_cell.length_c   1.000
_cell.angle_alpha   90.00
_cell.angle_beta   90.00
_cell.angle_gamma   90.00
#
_symmetry.space_group_name_H-M   'P 1'
#
loop_
_entity.id
_entity.type
_entity.pdbx_description
1 polymer ?
#
loop_
_entity_poly.entity_id
_entity_poly.type
_entity_poly.pdbx_seq_one_letter_code
_entity_poly.pdbx_strand_id
1 'polypeptide(L)'
;MSNEELVKCIQDAIDLLENYRMFGPIVEEGIAAFTKINTCVIDPTPEARKEAKALISEMQSQIGPYKGMVPQVAVALEKLEKWSKEE
;
A
#
# COMPACT_ATOMS: atom_id res chain seq x y z
N MET A 1 13.03 -6.69 6.64
CA MET A 1 11.98 -7.37 5.86
C MET A 1 12.42 -7.29 4.41
N SER A 2 12.31 -8.38 3.66
CA SER A 2 12.76 -8.40 2.26
C SER A 2 11.77 -7.70 1.33
N ASN A 3 12.24 -7.24 0.16
CA ASN A 3 11.36 -6.68 -0.87
C ASN A 3 10.33 -7.72 -1.34
N GLU A 4 10.67 -9.02 -1.38
CA GLU A 4 9.74 -10.10 -1.74
C GLU A 4 8.58 -10.23 -0.74
N GLU A 5 8.85 -10.12 0.56
CA GLU A 5 7.82 -10.11 1.59
C GLU A 5 6.90 -8.87 1.49
N LEU A 6 7.46 -7.74 1.10
CA LEU A 6 6.70 -6.51 0.86
C LEU A 6 5.79 -6.63 -0.36
N VAL A 7 6.31 -7.13 -1.48
CA VAL A 7 5.54 -7.39 -2.71
C VAL A 7 4.37 -8.31 -2.40
N LYS A 8 4.60 -9.40 -1.65
CA LYS A 8 3.53 -10.29 -1.22
C LYS A 8 2.50 -9.58 -0.34
N CYS A 9 2.94 -8.78 0.61
CA CYS A 9 2.06 -8.03 1.50
C CYS A 9 1.19 -7.00 0.73
N ILE A 10 1.74 -6.40 -0.32
CA ILE A 10 1.00 -5.51 -1.22
C ILE A 10 -0.04 -6.29 -2.02
N GLN A 11 0.34 -7.44 -2.58
CA GLN A 11 -0.58 -8.27 -3.35
C GLN A 11 -1.77 -8.75 -2.50
N ASP A 12 -1.51 -9.23 -1.27
CA ASP A 12 -2.56 -9.63 -0.34
C ASP A 12 -3.54 -8.48 -0.04
N ALA A 13 -3.03 -7.23 0.06
CA ALA A 13 -3.87 -6.05 0.27
C ALA A 13 -4.70 -5.67 -0.98
N ILE A 14 -4.12 -5.81 -2.18
CA ILE A 14 -4.85 -5.62 -3.45
C ILE A 14 -5.96 -6.65 -3.57
N ASP A 15 -5.65 -7.93 -3.36
CA ASP A 15 -6.63 -9.02 -3.46
C ASP A 15 -7.78 -8.82 -2.46
N LEU A 16 -7.47 -8.34 -1.25
CA LEU A 16 -8.50 -7.95 -0.30
C LEU A 16 -9.36 -6.80 -0.85
N LEU A 17 -8.76 -5.72 -1.33
CA LEU A 17 -9.47 -4.56 -1.87
C LEU A 17 -10.32 -4.88 -3.10
N GLU A 18 -9.91 -5.83 -3.96
CA GLU A 18 -10.72 -6.28 -5.10
C GLU A 18 -12.08 -6.86 -4.63
N ASN A 19 -12.14 -7.50 -3.46
CA ASN A 19 -13.42 -7.93 -2.87
C ASN A 19 -14.32 -6.75 -2.46
N TYR A 20 -13.74 -5.58 -2.26
CA TYR A 20 -14.44 -4.33 -1.93
C TYR A 20 -14.62 -3.41 -3.14
N ARG A 21 -14.32 -3.85 -4.37
CA ARG A 21 -14.41 -2.99 -5.56
C ARG A 21 -15.82 -2.40 -5.77
N MET A 22 -16.85 -3.11 -5.31
CA MET A 22 -18.24 -2.64 -5.33
C MET A 22 -18.51 -1.39 -4.48
N PHE A 23 -17.62 -1.04 -3.54
CA PHE A 23 -17.72 0.15 -2.70
C PHE A 23 -17.26 1.43 -3.43
N GLY A 24 -16.91 1.31 -4.71
CA GLY A 24 -16.78 2.45 -5.62
C GLY A 24 -15.33 2.95 -5.78
N PRO A 25 -15.16 4.18 -6.31
CA PRO A 25 -13.89 4.67 -6.82
C PRO A 25 -12.78 4.74 -5.77
N ILE A 26 -13.12 4.90 -4.48
CA ILE A 26 -12.13 4.93 -3.39
C ILE A 26 -11.33 3.62 -3.28
N VAL A 27 -11.95 2.49 -3.60
CA VAL A 27 -11.27 1.18 -3.56
C VAL A 27 -10.40 1.00 -4.78
N GLU A 28 -10.83 1.47 -5.95
CA GLU A 28 -10.01 1.46 -7.17
C GLU A 28 -8.78 2.35 -7.02
N GLU A 29 -8.93 3.52 -6.41
CA GLU A 29 -7.81 4.42 -6.06
C GLU A 29 -6.81 3.72 -5.10
N GLY A 30 -7.32 3.00 -4.10
CA GLY A 30 -6.48 2.19 -3.20
C GLY A 30 -5.70 1.09 -3.93
N ILE A 31 -6.35 0.35 -4.83
CA ILE A 31 -5.70 -0.70 -5.65
C ILE A 31 -4.63 -0.08 -6.56
N ALA A 32 -4.94 1.04 -7.21
CA ALA A 32 -4.00 1.74 -8.07
C ALA A 32 -2.78 2.26 -7.29
N ALA A 33 -2.99 2.79 -6.08
CA ALA A 33 -1.92 3.26 -5.21
C ALA A 33 -1.02 2.09 -4.76
N PHE A 34 -1.59 0.95 -4.35
CA PHE A 34 -0.80 -0.25 -4.03
C PHE A 34 -0.02 -0.77 -5.24
N THR A 35 -0.62 -0.77 -6.43
CA THR A 35 0.04 -1.21 -7.65
C THR A 35 1.27 -0.35 -7.94
N LYS A 36 1.16 0.99 -7.78
CA LYS A 36 2.30 1.90 -7.91
C LYS A 36 3.36 1.65 -6.85
N ILE A 37 2.96 1.53 -5.58
CA ILE A 37 3.90 1.23 -4.49
C ILE A 37 4.65 -0.09 -4.76
N ASN A 38 3.97 -1.10 -5.33
CA ASN A 38 4.60 -2.36 -5.73
C ASN A 38 5.73 -2.15 -6.74
N THR A 39 5.51 -1.31 -7.76
CA THR A 39 6.57 -0.96 -8.71
C THR A 39 7.76 -0.27 -8.03
N CYS A 40 7.50 0.59 -7.04
CA CYS A 40 8.56 1.24 -6.27
C CYS A 40 9.32 0.26 -5.36
N VAL A 41 8.68 -0.80 -4.86
CA VAL A 41 9.33 -1.83 -4.03
C VAL A 41 10.19 -2.75 -4.90
N ILE A 42 9.74 -3.07 -6.11
CA ILE A 42 10.49 -3.89 -7.08
C ILE A 42 11.75 -3.16 -7.54
N ASP A 43 11.67 -1.86 -7.81
CA ASP A 43 12.80 -1.01 -8.19
C ASP A 43 13.00 0.17 -7.21
N PRO A 44 13.68 -0.06 -6.08
CA PRO A 44 13.71 0.87 -4.94
C PRO A 44 14.72 2.00 -5.11
N THR A 45 14.53 2.86 -6.12
CA THR A 45 15.29 4.10 -6.29
C THR A 45 14.93 5.15 -5.23
N PRO A 46 15.80 6.15 -4.94
CA PRO A 46 15.47 7.23 -4.02
C PRO A 46 14.18 7.98 -4.40
N GLU A 47 13.96 8.21 -5.69
CA GLU A 47 12.75 8.82 -6.23
C GLU A 47 11.52 7.92 -6.02
N ALA A 48 11.65 6.62 -6.29
CA ALA A 48 10.58 5.65 -6.08
C ALA A 48 10.19 5.54 -4.61
N ARG A 49 11.16 5.56 -3.68
CA ARG A 49 10.88 5.59 -2.24
C ARG A 49 10.14 6.85 -1.81
N LYS A 50 10.51 8.01 -2.39
CA LYS A 50 9.83 9.29 -2.12
C LYS A 50 8.39 9.27 -2.65
N GLU A 51 8.18 8.75 -3.85
CA GLU A 51 6.84 8.59 -4.44
C GLU A 51 5.98 7.64 -3.61
N ALA A 52 6.52 6.44 -3.29
CA ALA A 52 5.83 5.47 -2.44
C ALA A 52 5.47 6.07 -1.08
N LYS A 53 6.35 6.84 -0.45
CA LYS A 53 6.07 7.53 0.82
C LYS A 53 4.87 8.47 0.75
N ALA A 54 4.74 9.22 -0.35
CA ALA A 54 3.59 10.10 -0.56
C ALA A 54 2.28 9.29 -0.69
N LEU A 55 2.30 8.24 -1.51
CA LEU A 55 1.16 7.34 -1.70
C LEU A 55 0.75 6.64 -0.39
N ILE A 56 1.72 6.09 0.36
CA ILE A 56 1.48 5.44 1.64
C ILE A 56 0.80 6.41 2.62
N SER A 57 1.29 7.66 2.69
CA SER A 57 0.74 8.67 3.60
C SER A 57 -0.71 9.03 3.25
N GLU A 58 -1.01 9.18 1.96
CA GLU A 58 -2.36 9.44 1.46
C GLU A 58 -3.29 8.27 1.79
N MET A 59 -2.87 7.03 1.50
CA MET A 59 -3.64 5.83 1.78
C MET A 59 -3.91 5.64 3.28
N GLN A 60 -2.93 5.92 4.15
CA GLN A 60 -3.12 5.85 5.60
C GLN A 60 -4.18 6.83 6.09
N SER A 61 -4.29 8.02 5.46
CA SER A 61 -5.33 9.01 5.76
C SER A 61 -6.70 8.50 5.32
N GLN A 62 -6.81 7.97 4.09
CA GLN A 62 -8.06 7.46 3.53
C GLN A 62 -8.58 6.23 4.29
N ILE A 63 -7.67 5.33 4.70
CA ILE A 63 -8.02 4.08 5.39
C ILE A 63 -8.24 4.29 6.89
N GLY A 64 -7.79 5.41 7.47
CA GLY A 64 -7.94 5.73 8.90
C GLY A 64 -9.31 5.35 9.50
N PRO A 65 -10.44 5.79 8.92
CA PRO A 65 -11.79 5.44 9.37
C PRO A 65 -12.16 3.96 9.21
N TYR A 66 -11.51 3.26 8.27
CA TYR A 66 -11.80 1.89 7.86
C TYR A 66 -10.78 0.85 8.36
N LYS A 67 -9.75 1.26 9.12
CA LYS A 67 -8.67 0.37 9.60
C LYS A 67 -9.19 -0.90 10.29
N GLY A 68 -10.29 -0.81 11.03
CA GLY A 68 -10.92 -1.96 11.69
C GLY A 68 -11.63 -2.94 10.74
N MET A 69 -12.01 -2.48 9.54
CA MET A 69 -12.65 -3.30 8.50
C MET A 69 -11.64 -3.93 7.55
N VAL A 70 -10.50 -3.28 7.33
CA VAL A 70 -9.44 -3.75 6.42
C VAL A 70 -8.08 -3.89 7.14
N PRO A 71 -7.95 -4.81 8.11
CA PRO A 71 -6.75 -4.95 8.93
C PRO A 71 -5.51 -5.33 8.12
N GLN A 72 -5.65 -6.14 7.06
CA GLN A 72 -4.53 -6.53 6.19
C GLN A 72 -3.96 -5.31 5.45
N VAL A 73 -4.83 -4.39 5.01
CA VAL A 73 -4.41 -3.17 4.33
C VAL A 73 -3.68 -2.22 5.29
N ALA A 74 -4.19 -2.08 6.52
CA ALA A 74 -3.52 -1.28 7.54
C ALA A 74 -2.12 -1.82 7.88
N VAL A 75 -1.98 -3.14 8.01
CA VAL A 75 -0.70 -3.81 8.25
C VAL A 75 0.26 -3.62 7.07
N ALA A 76 -0.23 -3.74 5.83
CA ALA A 76 0.59 -3.51 4.65
C ALA A 76 1.13 -2.08 4.60
N LEU A 77 0.29 -1.08 4.88
CA LEU A 77 0.71 0.32 4.93
C LEU A 77 1.73 0.60 6.03
N GLU A 78 1.60 0.01 7.21
CA GLU A 78 2.59 0.18 8.29
C GLU A 78 3.96 -0.41 7.90
N LYS A 79 3.94 -1.58 7.26
CA LYS A 79 5.14 -2.25 6.74
C LYS A 79 5.83 -1.42 5.65
N LEU A 80 5.06 -0.89 4.71
CA LEU A 80 5.55 -0.04 3.63
C LEU A 80 6.07 1.30 4.14
N GLU A 81 5.41 1.87 5.15
CA GLU A 81 5.86 3.10 5.79
C GLU A 81 7.26 2.91 6.42
N LYS A 82 7.47 1.80 7.14
CA LYS A 82 8.79 1.45 7.69
C LYS A 82 9.83 1.33 6.59
N TRP A 83 9.55 0.55 5.55
CA TRP A 83 10.44 0.39 4.40
C TRP A 83 10.77 1.72 3.71
N SER A 84 9.80 2.62 3.55
CA SER A 84 10.01 3.93 2.91
C SER A 84 10.92 4.87 3.70
N LYS A 85 11.19 4.55 4.98
CA LYS A 85 12.06 5.29 5.89
C LYS A 85 13.44 4.64 6.07
N GLU A 86 13.61 3.39 5.62
CA GLU A 86 14.90 2.72 5.63
C GLU A 86 15.75 3.27 4.46
N GLU A 87 16.89 3.88 4.80
CA GLU A 87 17.90 4.44 3.87
C GLU A 87 18.73 3.35 3.18
#